data_AF-A0AAP2P0S3-F1
#
_entry.id   AF-A0AAP2P0S3-F1
#
_cell.length_a   1.000
_cell.length_b   1.000
_cell.length_c   1.000
_cell.angle_alpha   90.00
_cell.angle_beta   90.00
_cell.angle_gamma   90.00
#
_symmetry.space_group_name_H-M   'P 1'
#
loop_
_entity.id
_entity.type
_entity.pdbx_description
1 polymer ?
#
loop_
_entity_poly.entity_id
_entity_poly.type
_entity_poly.pdbx_seq_one_letter_code
_entity_poly.pdbx_strand_id
1 'polypeptide(L)' 'MKILLFENTGYVTKKFIQEAFPKDTVYLLGETDLKSSKKLKLTVFPKTKEAILVEVLRTYQFDQIWLFVNCSGLMKS' A
#
# COMPACT_ATOMS: atom_id res chain seq x y z
N MET A 1 7.33 9.30 8.13
CA MET A 1 6.13 9.62 7.35
C MET A 1 5.15 8.47 7.41
N LYS A 2 3.86 8.74 7.23
CA LYS A 2 2.80 7.75 7.01
C LYS A 2 2.55 7.67 5.51
N ILE A 3 2.86 6.53 4.92
CA ILE A 3 2.78 6.31 3.48
C ILE A 3 1.71 5.28 3.19
N LEU A 4 0.77 5.59 2.30
CA LEU A 4 -0.22 4.63 1.81
C LEU A 4 0.24 4.09 0.45
N LEU A 5 0.38 2.77 0.34
CA LEU A 5 0.55 2.04 -0.91
C LEU A 5 -0.80 1.44 -1.31
N PHE A 6 -1.24 1.74 -2.53
CA PHE A 6 -2.60 1.44 -2.98
C PHE A 6 -2.66 0.79 -4.37
N GLU A 7 -3.71 0.01 -4.62
CA GLU A 7 -4.05 -0.75 -5.86
C GLU A 7 -3.20 -2.01 -6.13
N ASN A 8 -2.40 -2.03 -7.21
CA ASN A 8 -1.72 -3.22 -7.74
C ASN A 8 -0.50 -3.61 -6.90
N THR A 9 -0.73 -3.89 -5.62
CA THR A 9 0.31 -4.11 -4.63
C THR A 9 0.72 -5.57 -4.49
N GLY A 10 0.24 -6.48 -5.35
CA GLY A 10 0.53 -7.92 -5.28
C GLY A 10 2.03 -8.24 -5.37
N TYR A 11 2.81 -7.34 -5.95
CA TYR A 11 4.27 -7.46 -6.11
C TYR A 11 5.05 -6.84 -4.94
N VAL A 12 4.39 -6.17 -4.00
CA VAL A 12 5.03 -5.52 -2.85
C VAL A 12 5.53 -6.59 -1.87
N THR A 13 6.83 -6.56 -1.59
CA THR A 13 7.49 -7.52 -0.69
C THR A 13 7.98 -6.88 0.60
N LYS A 14 8.26 -7.68 1.64
CA LYS A 14 8.89 -7.19 2.88
C LYS A 14 10.21 -6.48 2.61
N LYS A 15 11.04 -7.03 1.72
CA LYS A 15 12.34 -6.47 1.33
C LYS A 15 12.16 -5.09 0.71
N PHE A 16 11.22 -4.96 -0.23
CA PHE A 16 10.88 -3.67 -0.84
C PHE A 16 10.48 -2.63 0.21
N ILE A 17 9.61 -2.99 1.17
CA ILE A 17 9.21 -2.08 2.25
C ILE A 17 10.42 -1.62 3.08
N GLN A 18 11.33 -2.54 3.42
CA GLN A 18 12.51 -2.23 4.22
C GLN A 18 13.51 -1.33 3.50
N GLU A 19 13.68 -1.51 2.18
CA GLU A 19 14.64 -0.76 1.38
C GLU A 19 14.08 0.61 0.95
N ALA A 20 12.83 0.67 0.51
CA ALA A 20 12.19 1.91 0.05
C ALA A 20 11.72 2.79 1.22
N PHE A 21 11.30 2.19 2.34
CA PHE A 21 10.70 2.88 3.48
C PHE A 21 11.37 2.49 4.82
N PRO A 22 12.70 2.61 4.95
CA PRO A 22 13.45 2.06 6.10
C PRO A 22 13.06 2.66 7.45
N LYS A 23 12.51 3.88 7.47
CA LYS A 23 12.17 4.62 8.70
C LYS A 23 10.68 4.92 8.84
N ASP A 24 9.92 4.77 7.76
CA ASP A 24 8.53 5.21 7.66
C ASP A 24 7.53 4.17 8.15
N THR A 25 6.30 4.62 8.39
CA THR A 25 5.17 3.74 8.66
C THR A 25 4.41 3.55 7.36
N VAL A 26 4.32 2.31 6.92
CA VAL A 26 3.67 1.95 5.66
C VAL A 26 2.31 1.35 5.93
N TYR A 27 1.33 1.84 5.18
CA TYR A 27 -0.01 1.33 5.12
C TYR A 27 -0.22 0.72 3.74
N LEU A 28 -0.73 -0.49 3.68
CA LEU A 28 -0.90 -1.25 2.45
C LEU A 28 -2.38 -1.56 2.28
N LEU A 29 -2.98 -1.05 1.20
CA LEU A 29 -4.36 -1.29 0.84
C LEU A 29 -4.42 -1.82 -0.60
N GLY A 30 -4.55 -3.13 -0.74
CA GLY A 30 -4.55 -3.78 -2.05
C GLY A 30 -4.30 -5.27 -1.93
N GLU A 31 -4.05 -5.91 -3.07
CA GLU A 31 -3.66 -7.32 -3.10
C GLU A 31 -2.28 -7.52 -2.49
N THR A 32 -2.14 -8.47 -1.56
CA THR A 32 -0.86 -8.78 -0.93
C THR A 32 -0.94 -10.07 -0.11
N ASP A 33 0.19 -10.78 -0.02
CA ASP A 33 0.39 -11.88 0.93
C ASP A 33 1.02 -11.41 2.25
N LEU A 34 1.31 -10.11 2.36
CA LEU A 34 1.91 -9.54 3.56
C LEU A 34 0.88 -9.45 4.69
N LYS A 35 1.37 -9.59 5.92
CA LYS A 35 0.61 -9.34 7.14
C LYS A 35 1.15 -8.10 7.84
N SER A 36 0.27 -7.41 8.56
CA SER A 36 0.65 -6.31 9.45
C SER A 36 1.80 -6.73 10.38
N SER A 37 2.78 -5.85 10.56
CA SER A 37 3.96 -6.10 11.38
C SER A 37 4.43 -4.81 12.05
N LYS A 38 4.40 -4.79 13.38
CA LYS A 38 4.93 -3.68 14.19
C LYS A 38 6.44 -3.50 13.97
N LYS A 39 7.19 -4.61 13.81
CA LYS A 39 8.65 -4.57 13.57
C LYS A 39 8.99 -3.87 12.24
N LEU A 40 8.17 -4.09 11.21
CA LEU A 40 8.34 -3.46 9.90
C LEU A 40 7.59 -2.13 9.77
N LYS A 41 6.93 -1.66 10.84
CA LYS A 41 6.01 -0.51 10.80
C LYS A 41 5.00 -0.60 9.65
N LEU A 42 4.50 -1.81 9.38
CA LEU A 42 3.58 -2.11 8.29
C LEU A 42 2.18 -2.40 8.84
N THR A 43 1.17 -1.73 8.31
CA THR A 43 -0.25 -2.03 8.52
C THR A 43 -0.87 -2.43 7.19
N VAL A 44 -1.41 -3.64 7.12
CA VAL A 44 -2.14 -4.15 5.95
C VAL A 44 -3.63 -4.06 6.25
N PHE A 45 -4.35 -3.35 5.38
CA PHE A 45 -5.80 -3.25 5.44
C PHE A 45 -6.46 -4.44 4.72
N PRO A 46 -7.62 -4.91 5.18
CA PRO A 46 -8.33 -6.00 4.53
C PRO A 46 -8.78 -5.61 3.11
N LYS A 47 -8.66 -6.56 2.17
CA LYS A 47 -9.09 -6.43 0.77
C LYS A 47 -10.61 -6.49 0.68
N THR A 48 -11.32 -5.46 1.11
CA THR A 48 -12.80 -5.46 1.09
C THR A 48 -13.37 -4.10 0.72
N LYS A 49 -13.89 -4.00 -0.52
CA LYS A 49 -14.74 -2.92 -1.07
C LYS A 49 -14.15 -1.50 -1.06
N GLU A 50 -14.50 -0.73 -2.09
CA GLU A 50 -14.15 0.69 -2.28
C GLU A 50 -14.47 1.57 -1.04
N ALA A 51 -15.47 1.18 -0.25
CA ALA A 51 -15.83 1.85 1.00
C ALA A 51 -14.65 1.95 2.00
N ILE A 52 -13.76 0.95 2.05
CA ILE A 52 -12.60 0.96 2.94
C ILE A 52 -11.59 2.04 2.53
N LEU A 53 -11.42 2.31 1.23
CA LEU A 53 -10.50 3.36 0.79
C LEU A 53 -10.92 4.72 1.36
N VAL A 54 -12.21 5.06 1.23
CA VAL A 54 -12.75 6.33 1.73
C VAL A 54 -12.60 6.42 3.24
N GLU A 55 -12.88 5.35 3.97
CA GLU A 55 -12.72 5.31 5.42
C GLU A 55 -11.26 5.47 5.86
N VAL A 56 -10.33 4.77 5.19
CA VAL A 56 -8.89 4.85 5.45
C VAL A 56 -8.38 6.27 5.19
N LEU A 57 -8.76 6.88 4.08
CA LEU A 57 -8.35 8.25 3.74
C LEU A 57 -8.93 9.30 4.70
N ARG A 58 -10.10 9.06 5.30
CA ARG A 58 -10.69 9.95 6.32
C ARG A 58 -10.08 9.76 7.70
N THR A 59 -9.74 8.52 8.05
CA THR A 59 -9.24 8.15 9.38
C THR A 59 -7.77 8.49 9.55
N TYR A 60 -6.97 8.31 8.49
CA TYR A 60 -5.54 8.47 8.54
C TYR A 60 -5.11 9.69 7.72
N GLN A 61 -4.36 10.60 8.36
CA GLN A 61 -3.62 11.63 7.65
C GLN A 61 -2.32 11.02 7.12
N PHE A 62 -2.23 10.84 5.81
CA PHE A 62 -1.03 10.36 5.11
C PHE A 62 -0.19 11.52 4.63
N ASP A 63 1.13 11.39 4.75
CA ASP A 63 2.07 12.35 4.18
C ASP A 63 2.25 12.11 2.67
N GLN A 64 2.13 10.85 2.24
CA GLN A 64 2.25 10.44 0.84
C GLN A 64 1.34 9.26 0.51
N ILE A 65 0.86 9.22 -0.74
CA ILE A 65 0.07 8.13 -1.30
C ILE A 65 0.73 7.70 -2.61
N TRP A 66 1.05 6.41 -2.73
CA TRP A 66 1.66 5.82 -3.92
C TRP A 66 0.65 4.86 -4.57
N LEU A 67 0.30 5.15 -5.81
CA LEU A 67 -0.63 4.37 -6.62
C LEU A 67 0.15 3.42 -7.53
N PHE A 68 -0.11 2.11 -7.42
CA PHE A 68 0.45 1.11 -8.33
C PHE A 68 -0.56 0.84 -9.45
N VAL A 69 -0.25 1.29 -10.66
CA VAL A 69 -1.09 1.08 -11.85
C VAL A 69 -0.47 0.07 -12.80
N ASN A 70 -1.30 -0.79 -13.38
CA ASN A 70 -0.88 -1.72 -14.41
C ASN A 70 -0.98 -1.05 -15.79
N CYS A 71 0.16 -0.87 -16.47
CA CYS A 71 0.21 -0.23 -17.79
C CYS A 71 0.04 -1.22 -18.97
N SER A 72 -0.20 -2.51 -18.73
CA SER A 72 -0.30 -3.52 -19.79
C SER A 72 -1.40 -3.26 -20.83
N GLY A 73 -2.41 -2.43 -20.53
CA GLY A 73 -3.42 -1.97 -21.50
C GLY A 73 -3.01 -0.78 -22.38
N LEU A 74 -1.91 -0.09 -22.06
CA LEU A 74 -1.47 1.14 -22.74
C LEU A 74 -0.48 0.88 -23.89
N MET A 75 0.02 -0.35 -24.04
CA MET A 75 0.99 -0.74 -25.07
C MET A 75 0.39 -1.64 -26.17
N LYS A 76 -0.92 -1.53 -26.43
CA LYS A 76 -1.50 -2.09 -27.66
C LYS A 76 -1.21 -1.14 -28.82
N SER A 77 0.00 -1.27 -29.38
CA SER A 77 0.32 -0.78 -30.73
C SER A 77 -0.19 -1.75 -31.79
#